data_AF-A0A914LFB4-F1
#
_entry.id   AF-A0A914LFB4-F1
#
_cell.length_a   1.000
_cell.length_b   1.000
_cell.length_c   1.000
_cell.angle_alpha   90.00
_cell.angle_beta   90.00
_cell.angle_gamma   90.00
#
_symmetry.space_group_name_H-M   'P 1'
#
loop_
_entity.id
_entity.type
_entity.pdbx_description
1 polymer ?
#
loop_
_entity_poly.entity_id
_entity_poly.type
_entity_poly.pdbx_seq_one_letter_code
_entity_poly.pdbx_strand_id
1 'polypeptide(L)'
;MSSQQKERVVIDDVDQTLSFLDGKIKKEGTSCTHGPRQKCVGCLPLDPYDEKYLGDKGIKHMSFHSYVHKLSDLHGKGTRSKNMLETLNYKINLDCHRHRPFPEGICTECRPPTVTLSRQPFRHVDNIEFENDSIVNEFLNFWRNSSCQRIGFLIGKYEQFSEVPLGIKAVVCAIYEPLQNSNENSVGFEINENGEEKRKNLNVKVDQLCSWLGMKRVGWIFTDLWNESRTLGTVKCIRNELTYLRKHWRVGLRENSPVLRNPTHP
;
A
#
# COMPACT_ATOMS: atom_id res chain seq x y z
N MET A 1 2.95 0.91 -36.09
CA MET A 1 3.15 1.99 -35.10
C MET A 1 1.90 2.05 -34.23
N SER A 2 1.90 1.33 -33.10
CA SER A 2 0.78 1.35 -32.15
C SER A 2 1.05 2.48 -31.15
N SER A 3 0.41 3.61 -31.35
CA SER A 3 0.37 4.69 -30.35
C SER A 3 -0.43 4.18 -29.15
N GLN A 4 0.26 3.66 -28.14
CA GLN A 4 -0.32 3.45 -26.81
C GLN A 4 -0.85 4.80 -26.31
N GLN A 5 -2.18 4.95 -26.35
CA GLN A 5 -2.84 6.05 -25.68
C GLN A 5 -2.50 5.93 -24.19
N LYS A 6 -1.71 6.87 -23.68
CA LYS A 6 -1.42 6.99 -22.25
C LYS A 6 -2.74 7.26 -21.55
N GLU A 7 -3.30 6.24 -20.91
CA GLU A 7 -4.53 6.35 -20.12
C GLU A 7 -4.35 7.51 -19.12
N ARG A 8 -5.32 8.43 -19.07
CA ARG A 8 -5.27 9.55 -18.13
C ARG A 8 -5.47 8.98 -16.73
N VAL A 9 -4.36 8.83 -15.99
CA VAL A 9 -4.39 8.36 -14.60
C VAL A 9 -5.10 9.40 -13.74
N VAL A 10 -6.20 9.00 -13.11
CA VAL A 10 -6.90 9.81 -12.11
C VAL A 10 -6.10 9.71 -10.81
N ILE A 11 -5.61 10.85 -10.32
CA ILE A 11 -4.84 10.94 -9.08
C ILE A 11 -5.81 11.25 -7.93
N ASP A 12 -5.62 10.58 -6.79
CA ASP A 12 -6.43 10.80 -5.61
C ASP A 12 -6.31 12.24 -5.07
N ASP A 13 -7.39 12.79 -4.55
CA ASP A 13 -7.44 14.18 -4.05
C ASP A 13 -6.41 14.45 -2.94
N VAL A 14 -6.14 13.45 -2.09
CA VAL A 14 -5.10 13.53 -1.05
C VAL A 14 -3.71 13.69 -1.66
N ASP A 15 -3.40 12.97 -2.74
CA ASP A 15 -2.11 13.04 -3.41
C ASP A 15 -1.94 14.37 -4.12
N GLN A 16 -3.02 14.87 -4.75
CA GLN A 16 -3.02 16.21 -5.33
C GLN A 16 -2.70 17.26 -4.26
N THR A 17 -3.39 17.20 -3.12
CA THR A 17 -3.20 18.13 -2.01
C THR A 17 -1.77 18.07 -1.46
N LEU A 18 -1.26 16.87 -1.20
CA LEU A 18 0.10 16.67 -0.67
C LEU A 18 1.19 17.11 -1.64
N SER A 19 0.96 16.99 -2.95
CA SER A 19 1.94 17.39 -3.97
C SER A 19 2.24 18.90 -4.00
N PHE A 20 1.34 19.73 -3.44
CA PHE A 20 1.54 21.18 -3.33
C PHE A 20 2.20 21.61 -2.02
N LEU A 21 2.30 20.72 -1.03
CA LEU A 21 2.91 21.03 0.26
C LEU A 21 4.42 20.81 0.23
N ASP A 22 5.19 21.64 0.94
CA ASP A 22 6.66 21.48 1.03
C ASP A 22 7.07 20.44 2.09
N GLY A 23 6.18 20.14 3.04
CA GLY A 23 6.42 19.19 4.13
C GLY A 23 7.48 19.63 5.14
N LYS A 24 7.94 20.89 5.10
CA LYS A 24 9.05 21.33 5.95
C LYS A 24 8.63 21.42 7.42
N ILE A 25 9.47 20.88 8.30
CA ILE A 25 9.18 20.78 9.73
C ILE A 25 9.79 21.98 10.44
N LYS A 26 8.95 22.75 11.13
CA LYS A 26 9.40 23.88 11.96
C LYS A 26 10.02 23.35 13.25
N LYS A 27 11.22 23.81 13.58
CA LYS A 27 11.87 23.53 14.86
C LYS A 27 11.28 24.44 15.94
N GLU A 28 10.86 23.87 17.07
CA GLU A 28 10.38 24.63 18.22
C GLU A 28 11.56 25.00 19.15
N GLY A 29 11.48 26.17 19.80
CA GLY A 29 12.34 26.50 20.95
C GLY A 29 13.81 26.86 20.65
N THR A 30 14.15 27.32 19.43
CA THR A 30 15.54 27.67 19.12
C THR A 30 15.94 29.01 19.73
N SER A 31 16.90 29.00 20.66
CA SER A 31 17.56 30.19 21.22
C SER A 31 18.51 30.82 20.18
N CYS A 32 17.92 31.45 19.17
CA CYS A 32 18.66 32.10 18.11
C CYS A 32 19.14 33.50 18.51
N THR A 33 20.39 33.80 18.19
CA THR A 33 21.04 35.11 18.45
C THR A 33 21.09 36.00 17.20
N HIS A 34 20.17 35.81 16.25
CA HIS A 34 20.11 36.56 15.00
C HIS A 34 18.80 37.35 14.87
N GLY A 35 18.79 38.37 14.01
CA GLY A 35 17.60 39.20 13.77
C GLY A 35 16.42 38.42 13.16
N PRO A 36 15.21 38.99 13.12
CA PRO A 36 13.97 38.29 12.75
C PRO A 36 13.91 37.80 11.29
N ARG A 37 14.74 38.37 10.39
CA ARG A 37 14.83 37.96 8.98
C ARG A 37 16.01 37.03 8.68
N GLN A 38 16.91 36.83 9.64
CA GLN A 38 18.04 35.94 9.50
C GLN A 38 17.65 34.54 9.95
N LYS A 39 18.33 33.52 9.43
CA LYS A 39 18.14 32.12 9.85
C LYS A 39 19.50 31.49 10.08
N CYS A 40 19.68 30.80 11.20
CA CYS A 40 20.84 29.94 11.45
C CYS A 40 20.49 28.46 11.23
N VAL A 41 21.51 27.59 11.31
CA VAL A 41 21.34 26.12 11.27
C VAL A 41 20.36 25.63 12.36
N GLY A 42 20.35 26.33 13.50
CA GLY A 42 19.45 26.06 14.62
C GLY A 42 17.98 26.21 14.26
N CYS A 43 17.56 27.29 13.59
CA CYS A 43 16.15 27.56 13.26
C CYS A 43 15.73 27.22 11.83
N LEU A 44 16.65 26.73 10.99
CA LEU A 44 16.28 26.30 9.65
C LEU A 44 15.27 25.14 9.74
N PRO A 45 14.13 25.19 9.03
CA PRO A 45 13.19 24.08 8.98
C PRO A 45 13.88 22.82 8.47
N LEU A 46 13.53 21.69 9.07
CA LEU A 46 14.02 20.39 8.63
C LEU A 46 13.26 19.92 7.38
N ASP A 47 13.93 19.10 6.58
CA ASP A 47 13.29 18.43 5.47
C ASP A 47 12.39 17.29 5.96
N PRO A 48 11.32 16.94 5.24
CA PRO A 48 10.37 15.90 5.65
C PRO A 48 11.00 14.49 5.74
N TYR A 49 12.17 14.29 5.13
CA TYR A 49 12.93 13.04 5.11
C TYR A 49 14.16 13.04 6.04
N ASP A 50 14.27 13.99 6.96
CA ASP A 50 15.39 14.07 7.91
C ASP A 50 15.44 12.84 8.84
N GLU A 51 16.52 12.06 8.75
CA GLU A 51 16.64 10.77 9.44
C GLU A 51 16.66 10.90 10.96
N LYS A 52 17.22 12.01 11.48
CA LYS A 52 17.28 12.28 12.92
C LYS A 52 15.89 12.56 13.47
N TYR A 53 15.14 13.44 12.81
CA TYR A 53 13.76 13.74 13.18
C TYR A 53 12.88 12.49 13.15
N LEU A 54 12.98 11.69 12.09
CA LEU A 54 12.20 10.45 11.95
C LEU A 54 12.58 9.44 13.05
N GLY A 55 13.86 9.30 13.37
CA GLY A 55 14.35 8.46 14.46
C GLY A 55 13.83 8.90 15.83
N ASP A 56 13.93 10.19 16.14
CA ASP A 56 13.49 10.78 17.42
C ASP A 56 11.96 10.63 17.63
N LYS A 57 11.17 10.63 16.54
CA LYS A 57 9.72 10.40 16.55
C LYS A 57 9.32 8.92 16.43
N GLY A 58 10.27 7.99 16.34
CA GLY A 58 9.99 6.55 16.20
C GLY A 58 9.40 6.16 14.83
N ILE A 59 9.55 7.02 13.82
CA ILE A 59 9.01 6.80 12.47
C ILE A 59 9.96 5.89 11.68
N LYS A 60 9.55 4.63 11.48
CA LYS A 60 10.38 3.57 10.85
C LYS A 60 10.63 3.73 9.35
N HIS A 61 9.71 4.40 8.65
CA HIS A 61 9.74 4.62 7.20
C HIS A 61 9.19 6.02 6.92
N MET A 62 9.79 6.74 5.97
CA MET A 62 9.24 8.02 5.51
C MET A 62 7.98 7.79 4.67
N SER A 63 7.12 8.81 4.58
CA SER A 63 5.99 8.80 3.65
C SER A 63 6.48 8.80 2.21
N PHE A 64 5.66 8.28 1.29
CA PHE A 64 5.98 8.27 -0.14
C PHE A 64 6.22 9.68 -0.69
N HIS A 65 5.40 10.67 -0.28
CA HIS A 65 5.58 12.05 -0.69
C HIS A 65 6.93 12.62 -0.21
N SER A 66 7.33 12.36 1.04
CA SER A 66 8.67 12.74 1.53
C SER A 66 9.79 12.12 0.70
N TYR A 67 9.62 10.88 0.25
CA TYR A 67 10.59 10.21 -0.62
C TYR A 67 10.65 10.86 -2.02
N VAL A 68 9.51 11.23 -2.60
CA VAL A 68 9.44 11.98 -3.87
C VAL A 68 10.15 13.34 -3.75
N HIS A 69 9.98 14.04 -2.63
CA HIS A 69 10.71 15.27 -2.35
C HIS A 69 12.23 15.03 -2.25
N LYS A 70 12.66 13.98 -1.54
CA LYS A 70 14.09 13.59 -1.46
C LYS A 70 14.69 13.36 -2.83
N LEU A 71 13.99 12.65 -3.72
CA LEU A 71 14.44 12.43 -5.10
C LEU A 71 14.48 13.72 -5.92
N SER A 72 13.50 14.61 -5.72
CA SER A 72 13.41 15.89 -6.44
C SER A 72 14.54 16.85 -6.05
N ASP A 73 14.87 16.92 -4.76
CA ASP A 73 15.92 17.80 -4.24
C ASP A 73 17.32 17.35 -4.69
N LEU A 74 17.54 16.04 -4.88
CA LEU A 74 18.79 15.50 -5.41
C LEU A 74 19.06 15.87 -6.88
N HIS A 75 18.03 16.05 -7.70
CA HIS A 75 18.16 16.29 -9.15
C HIS A 75 18.12 17.79 -9.54
N GLY A 76 17.98 18.69 -8.57
CA GLY A 76 17.98 20.14 -8.76
C GLY A 76 16.68 20.70 -9.39
N LYS A 77 16.32 21.93 -8.99
CA LYS A 77 15.04 22.58 -9.33
C LYS A 77 14.81 22.84 -10.84
N GLY A 78 15.86 22.78 -11.67
CA GLY A 78 15.82 23.05 -13.11
C GLY A 78 15.49 21.85 -14.01
N THR A 79 15.59 20.63 -13.47
CA THR A 79 15.39 19.38 -14.21
C THR A 79 14.39 18.52 -13.44
N ARG A 80 13.10 18.86 -13.56
CA ARG A 80 12.01 17.90 -13.24
C ARG A 80 12.06 16.78 -14.29
N SER A 81 13.03 15.88 -14.13
CA SER A 81 13.17 14.71 -14.98
C SER A 81 11.86 13.94 -14.92
N LYS A 82 11.25 13.66 -16.07
CA LYS A 82 9.91 13.07 -16.18
C LYS A 82 9.82 11.65 -15.58
N ASN A 83 10.95 11.07 -15.15
CA ASN A 83 11.08 9.69 -14.68
C ASN A 83 11.84 9.60 -13.34
N MET A 84 11.45 10.39 -12.32
CA MET A 84 12.07 10.30 -10.99
C MET A 84 11.75 8.99 -10.24
N LEU A 85 10.58 8.41 -10.53
CA LEU A 85 10.15 7.14 -9.94
C LEU A 85 10.45 6.01 -10.92
N GLU A 86 11.39 5.14 -10.56
CA GLU A 86 11.71 3.97 -11.36
C GLU A 86 10.57 2.95 -11.30
N THR A 87 10.04 2.58 -12.47
CA THR A 87 9.15 1.42 -12.60
C THR A 87 10.03 0.20 -12.86
N LEU A 88 10.31 -0.57 -11.81
CA LEU A 88 11.09 -1.80 -11.92
C LEU A 88 10.34 -2.82 -12.78
N ASN A 89 11.01 -3.30 -13.84
CA ASN A 89 10.49 -4.38 -14.68
C ASN A 89 11.46 -5.57 -14.66
N TYR A 90 11.06 -6.62 -13.96
CA TYR A 90 11.81 -7.88 -13.89
C TYR A 90 11.24 -8.96 -14.82
N LYS A 91 10.36 -8.60 -15.75
CA LYS A 91 9.89 -9.50 -16.80
C LYS A 91 10.99 -9.64 -17.85
N ILE A 92 11.10 -10.84 -18.42
CA ILE A 92 11.92 -11.06 -19.62
C ILE A 92 11.34 -10.20 -20.74
N ASN A 93 12.20 -9.49 -21.47
CA ASN A 93 11.77 -8.83 -22.68
C ASN A 93 11.59 -9.88 -23.79
N LEU A 94 10.34 -10.14 -24.15
CA LEU A 94 9.99 -11.12 -25.20
C LEU A 94 10.15 -10.53 -26.61
N ASP A 95 10.20 -9.21 -26.74
CA ASP A 95 10.27 -8.49 -28.03
C ASP A 95 11.73 -8.23 -28.43
N CYS A 96 12.53 -9.30 -28.49
CA CYS A 96 13.96 -9.24 -28.73
C CYS A 96 14.32 -9.85 -30.09
N HIS A 97 14.64 -9.01 -31.08
CA HIS A 97 14.92 -9.48 -32.45
C HIS A 97 16.36 -9.98 -32.68
N ARG A 98 17.20 -10.05 -31.63
CA ARG A 98 18.62 -10.41 -31.73
C ARG A 98 18.92 -11.89 -31.48
N HIS A 99 17.93 -12.65 -31.02
CA HIS A 99 18.05 -14.08 -30.75
C HIS A 99 16.75 -14.79 -31.10
N ARG A 100 16.75 -16.13 -31.10
CA ARG A 100 15.52 -16.91 -31.27
C ARG A 100 14.54 -16.60 -30.12
N PRO A 101 13.23 -16.64 -30.36
CA PRO A 101 12.24 -16.39 -29.31
C PRO A 101 12.51 -17.23 -28.06
N PHE A 102 12.28 -16.64 -26.89
CA PHE A 102 12.34 -17.39 -25.63
C PHE A 102 11.34 -18.57 -25.69
N PRO A 103 11.71 -19.79 -25.26
CA PRO A 103 12.87 -20.17 -24.44
C PRO A 103 14.14 -20.57 -25.21
N GLU A 104 14.15 -20.53 -26.54
CA GLU A 104 15.26 -21.05 -27.36
C GLU A 104 16.49 -20.12 -27.42
N GLY A 105 16.34 -18.85 -27.04
CA GLY A 105 17.44 -17.89 -26.99
C GLY A 105 17.18 -16.77 -25.98
N ILE A 106 18.25 -16.25 -25.37
CA ILE A 106 18.22 -15.08 -24.49
C ILE A 106 19.56 -14.33 -24.59
N CYS A 107 19.51 -12.99 -24.61
CA CYS A 107 20.71 -12.15 -24.53
C CYS A 107 20.79 -11.37 -23.22
N THR A 108 21.89 -10.64 -23.03
CA THR A 108 22.13 -9.79 -21.84
C THR A 108 21.18 -8.61 -21.70
N GLU A 109 20.58 -8.13 -22.80
CA GLU A 109 19.60 -7.04 -22.80
C GLU A 109 18.17 -7.54 -22.51
N CYS A 110 17.90 -8.81 -22.83
CA CYS A 110 16.56 -9.41 -22.73
C CYS A 110 16.37 -10.20 -21.43
N ARG A 111 17.48 -10.58 -20.76
CA ARG A 111 17.46 -11.07 -19.38
C ARG A 111 17.07 -9.95 -18.40
N PRO A 112 16.28 -10.27 -17.36
CA PRO A 112 15.98 -9.30 -16.32
C PRO A 112 17.25 -8.93 -15.54
N PRO A 113 17.34 -7.69 -15.03
CA PRO A 113 18.48 -7.26 -14.22
C PRO A 113 18.57 -8.08 -12.94
N THR A 114 19.80 -8.30 -12.45
CA THR A 114 20.03 -8.93 -11.15
C THR A 114 19.39 -8.09 -10.05
N VAL A 115 18.67 -8.73 -9.14
CA VAL A 115 17.96 -8.07 -8.05
C VAL A 115 18.77 -8.15 -6.77
N THR A 116 19.01 -6.99 -6.15
CA THR A 116 19.48 -6.92 -4.77
C THR A 116 18.30 -6.50 -3.88
N LEU A 117 17.93 -7.35 -2.93
CA LEU A 117 16.84 -7.07 -2.00
C LEU A 117 17.33 -6.15 -0.89
N SER A 118 16.91 -4.89 -0.94
CA SER A 118 17.14 -3.89 0.11
C SER A 118 15.83 -3.56 0.84
N ARG A 119 15.93 -3.04 2.07
CA ARG A 119 14.76 -2.56 2.80
C ARG A 119 14.19 -1.34 2.08
N GLN A 120 12.91 -1.38 1.73
CA GLN A 120 12.22 -0.23 1.16
C GLN A 120 12.23 0.94 2.16
N PRO A 121 12.71 2.14 1.80
CA PRO A 121 12.88 3.23 2.76
C PRO A 121 11.59 4.02 3.04
N PHE A 122 10.55 3.83 2.22
CA PHE A 122 9.28 4.53 2.30
C PHE A 122 8.09 3.57 2.30
N ARG A 123 6.90 4.10 2.61
CA ARG A 123 5.61 3.42 2.47
C ARG A 123 4.57 4.36 1.86
N HIS A 124 3.57 3.81 1.18
CA HIS A 124 2.53 4.60 0.53
C HIS A 124 1.46 5.09 1.51
N VAL A 125 1.13 4.28 2.51
CA VAL A 125 0.16 4.60 3.56
C VAL A 125 0.88 4.44 4.90
N ASP A 126 0.83 5.48 5.72
CA ASP A 126 1.54 5.58 6.99
C ASP A 126 0.75 5.05 8.17
N ASN A 127 -0.57 5.18 8.13
CA ASN A 127 -1.46 4.76 9.20
C ASN A 127 -2.76 4.16 8.66
N ILE A 128 -3.37 3.28 9.45
CA ILE A 128 -4.74 2.77 9.23
C ILE A 128 -5.54 3.14 10.46
N GLU A 129 -6.69 3.78 10.25
CA GLU A 129 -7.59 4.22 11.31
C GLU A 129 -8.98 3.66 11.01
N PHE A 130 -9.61 3.05 12.01
CA PHE A 130 -11.01 2.64 11.91
C PHE A 130 -11.87 3.75 12.47
N GLU A 131 -12.93 4.11 11.74
CA GLU A 131 -13.86 5.17 12.17
C GLU A 131 -14.57 4.80 13.49
N ASN A 132 -14.81 3.51 13.72
CA ASN A 132 -15.45 3.00 14.91
C ASN A 132 -14.98 1.58 15.25
N ASP A 133 -14.75 1.30 16.53
CA ASP A 133 -14.38 -0.02 17.04
C ASP A 133 -15.43 -1.10 16.75
N SER A 134 -16.70 -0.72 16.59
CA SER A 134 -17.78 -1.62 16.21
C SER A 134 -17.52 -2.32 14.87
N ILE A 135 -16.88 -1.65 13.91
CA ILE A 135 -16.55 -2.22 12.59
C ILE A 135 -15.68 -3.47 12.75
N VAL A 136 -14.63 -3.36 13.57
CA VAL A 136 -13.72 -4.48 13.84
C VAL A 136 -14.40 -5.54 14.70
N ASN A 137 -15.18 -5.12 15.69
CA ASN A 137 -15.88 -6.05 16.57
C ASN A 137 -16.92 -6.89 15.85
N GLU A 138 -17.67 -6.32 14.90
CA GLU A 138 -18.63 -7.05 14.06
C GLU A 138 -17.91 -8.08 13.19
N PHE A 139 -16.80 -7.69 12.54
CA PHE A 139 -15.98 -8.62 11.77
C PHE A 139 -15.44 -9.78 12.63
N LEU A 140 -14.99 -9.49 13.85
CA LEU A 140 -14.49 -10.51 14.78
C LEU A 140 -15.61 -11.40 15.37
N ASN A 141 -16.87 -10.95 15.41
CA ASN A 141 -17.99 -11.75 15.92
C ASN A 141 -18.18 -13.04 15.11
N PHE A 142 -17.91 -13.02 13.80
CA PHE A 142 -17.94 -14.24 12.99
C PHE A 142 -16.99 -15.29 13.55
N TRP A 143 -15.76 -14.91 13.86
CA TRP A 143 -14.77 -15.83 14.43
C TRP A 143 -15.16 -16.28 15.85
N ARG A 144 -15.68 -15.37 16.69
CA ARG A 144 -16.15 -15.72 18.05
C ARG A 144 -17.25 -16.79 18.02
N ASN A 145 -18.13 -16.74 17.03
CA ASN A 145 -19.26 -17.67 16.90
C ASN A 145 -18.90 -18.99 16.21
N SER A 146 -18.02 -18.95 15.19
CA SER A 146 -17.73 -20.11 14.34
C SER A 146 -16.38 -20.77 14.60
N SER A 147 -15.44 -20.09 15.25
CA SER A 147 -14.01 -20.42 15.30
C SER A 147 -13.33 -20.54 13.93
N CYS A 148 -13.99 -20.14 12.85
CA CYS A 148 -13.44 -20.15 11.49
C CYS A 148 -12.79 -18.82 11.13
N GLN A 149 -11.73 -18.87 10.33
CA GLN A 149 -11.03 -17.67 9.87
C GLN A 149 -11.87 -16.87 8.86
N ARG A 150 -11.62 -15.56 8.75
CA ARG A 150 -12.40 -14.65 7.91
C ARG A 150 -11.50 -13.71 7.11
N ILE A 151 -11.95 -13.29 5.94
CA ILE A 151 -11.34 -12.24 5.12
C ILE A 151 -12.37 -11.17 4.75
N GLY A 152 -11.93 -9.93 4.66
CA GLY A 152 -12.76 -8.79 4.25
C GLY A 152 -11.95 -7.73 3.51
N PHE A 153 -12.63 -6.96 2.65
CA PHE A 153 -12.09 -5.76 2.03
C PHE A 153 -12.39 -4.54 2.89
N LEU A 154 -11.37 -3.72 3.14
CA LEU A 154 -11.51 -2.48 3.88
C LEU A 154 -12.05 -1.41 2.93
N ILE A 155 -13.23 -0.89 3.23
CA ILE A 155 -13.87 0.20 2.49
C ILE A 155 -13.66 1.51 3.25
N GLY A 156 -13.19 2.53 2.55
CA GLY A 156 -12.83 3.79 3.18
C GLY A 156 -12.28 4.82 2.21
N LYS A 157 -11.50 5.76 2.74
CA LYS A 157 -10.84 6.82 1.98
C LYS A 157 -9.43 7.09 2.52
N TYR A 158 -8.63 7.76 1.71
CA TYR A 158 -7.31 8.23 2.13
C TYR A 158 -7.41 9.69 2.56
N GLU A 159 -6.78 10.00 3.69
CA GLU A 159 -6.72 11.35 4.25
C GLU A 159 -5.28 11.70 4.63
N GLN A 160 -5.01 12.99 4.80
CA GLN A 160 -3.72 13.44 5.29
C GLN A 160 -3.49 12.99 6.73
N PHE A 161 -2.29 12.52 7.02
CA PHE A 161 -1.86 12.13 8.36
C PHE A 161 -0.76 13.07 8.85
N SER A 162 -1.05 13.86 9.88
CA SER A 162 -0.17 14.93 10.35
C SER A 162 0.97 14.47 11.26
N GLU A 163 0.90 13.27 11.85
CA GLU A 163 1.97 12.76 12.73
C GLU A 163 3.23 12.36 11.96
N VAL A 164 3.10 12.10 10.66
CA VAL A 164 4.21 11.83 9.74
C VAL A 164 4.28 12.96 8.71
N PRO A 165 5.46 13.55 8.44
CA PRO A 165 5.60 14.57 7.41
C PRO A 165 5.05 14.08 6.05
N LEU A 166 4.14 14.83 5.45
CA LEU A 166 3.45 14.46 4.21
C LEU A 166 2.84 13.04 4.24
N GLY A 167 2.37 12.61 5.41
CA GLY A 167 1.83 11.27 5.61
C GLY A 167 0.43 11.10 5.06
N ILE A 168 0.07 9.86 4.75
CA ILE A 168 -1.29 9.45 4.36
C ILE A 168 -1.81 8.41 5.34
N LYS A 169 -3.05 8.56 5.79
CA LYS A 169 -3.79 7.53 6.52
C LYS A 169 -4.93 6.97 5.68
N ALA A 170 -5.21 5.68 5.84
CA ALA A 170 -6.44 5.06 5.36
C ALA A 170 -7.47 5.09 6.49
N VAL A 171 -8.57 5.84 6.30
CA VAL A 171 -9.72 5.83 7.21
C VAL A 171 -10.71 4.80 6.71
N VAL A 172 -10.94 3.77 7.52
CA VAL A 172 -11.82 2.63 7.21
C VAL A 172 -13.20 2.88 7.83
N CYS A 173 -14.21 2.91 6.98
CA CYS A 173 -15.61 3.13 7.36
C CYS A 173 -16.41 1.83 7.42
N ALA A 174 -16.01 0.81 6.65
CA ALA A 174 -16.70 -0.49 6.64
C ALA A 174 -15.76 -1.63 6.23
N ILE A 175 -16.16 -2.86 6.55
CA ILE A 175 -15.53 -4.08 6.06
C ILE A 175 -16.55 -4.82 5.21
N TYR A 176 -16.25 -5.00 3.93
CA TYR A 176 -17.06 -5.83 3.03
C TYR A 176 -16.51 -7.25 3.01
N GLU A 177 -17.34 -8.22 3.39
CA GLU A 177 -17.01 -9.64 3.39
C GLU A 177 -17.47 -10.30 2.08
N PRO A 178 -16.56 -10.54 1.11
CA PRO A 178 -16.92 -11.22 -0.12
C PRO A 178 -17.26 -12.70 0.14
N LEU A 179 -17.92 -13.34 -0.84
CA LEU A 179 -18.15 -14.79 -0.83
C LEU A 179 -16.83 -15.55 -0.65
N GLN A 180 -16.79 -16.34 0.41
CA GLN A 180 -15.58 -16.98 0.92
C GLN A 180 -15.91 -18.33 1.57
N ASN A 181 -14.96 -19.26 1.46
CA ASN A 181 -14.96 -20.53 2.16
C ASN A 181 -13.96 -20.44 3.31
N SER A 182 -14.47 -20.57 4.52
CA SER A 182 -13.75 -20.39 5.78
C SER A 182 -13.71 -21.70 6.55
N ASN A 183 -12.54 -22.03 7.11
CA ASN A 183 -12.38 -23.08 8.11
C ASN A 183 -11.49 -22.57 9.26
N GLU A 184 -11.24 -23.40 10.26
CA GLU A 184 -10.44 -23.04 11.45
C GLU A 184 -8.99 -22.64 11.13
N ASN A 185 -8.42 -23.17 10.03
CA ASN A 185 -7.00 -23.07 9.70
C ASN A 185 -6.71 -22.20 8.47
N SER A 186 -7.72 -21.93 7.64
CA SER A 186 -7.58 -21.19 6.39
C SER A 186 -8.89 -20.53 5.96
N VAL A 187 -8.72 -19.47 5.17
CA VAL A 187 -9.80 -18.76 4.50
C VAL A 187 -9.39 -18.52 3.06
N GLY A 188 -10.33 -18.70 2.15
CA GLY A 188 -10.15 -18.44 0.72
C GLY A 188 -11.44 -17.95 0.10
N PHE A 189 -11.35 -17.28 -1.03
CA PHE A 189 -12.57 -16.93 -1.77
C PHE A 189 -13.24 -18.16 -2.35
N GLU A 190 -14.54 -18.07 -2.57
CA GLU A 190 -15.27 -19.11 -3.25
C GLU A 190 -14.84 -19.18 -4.74
N ILE A 191 -14.50 -20.39 -5.20
CA ILE A 191 -13.90 -20.66 -6.54
C ILE A 191 -14.74 -21.61 -7.41
N ASN A 192 -15.89 -22.08 -6.94
CA ASN A 192 -16.83 -22.79 -7.80
C ASN A 192 -17.37 -21.81 -8.86
N GLU A 193 -17.71 -22.29 -10.06
CA GLU A 193 -18.12 -21.42 -11.18
C GLU A 193 -19.27 -20.48 -10.79
N ASN A 194 -20.30 -21.03 -10.16
CA ASN A 194 -21.47 -20.27 -9.68
C ASN A 194 -21.10 -19.22 -8.61
N GLY A 195 -20.23 -19.56 -7.66
CA GLY A 195 -19.82 -18.63 -6.59
C GLY A 195 -18.82 -17.59 -7.08
N GLU A 196 -17.97 -17.91 -8.05
CA GLU A 196 -17.06 -16.94 -8.67
C GLU A 196 -17.83 -15.85 -9.42
N GLU A 197 -18.80 -16.24 -10.26
CA GLU A 197 -19.63 -15.30 -11.00
C GLU A 197 -20.45 -14.43 -10.04
N LYS A 198 -21.10 -15.05 -9.05
CA LYS A 198 -21.87 -14.35 -8.02
C LYS A 198 -20.99 -13.36 -7.24
N ARG A 199 -19.78 -13.74 -6.88
CA ARG A 199 -18.80 -12.88 -6.19
C ARG A 199 -18.39 -11.71 -7.06
N LYS A 200 -18.08 -11.93 -8.35
CA LYS A 200 -17.76 -10.86 -9.30
C LYS A 200 -18.91 -9.87 -9.41
N ASN A 201 -20.14 -10.37 -9.60
CA ASN A 201 -21.33 -9.55 -9.71
C ASN A 201 -21.59 -8.72 -8.44
N LEU A 202 -21.40 -9.30 -7.25
CA LEU A 202 -21.55 -8.57 -5.99
C LEU A 202 -20.44 -7.53 -5.81
N ASN A 203 -19.20 -7.87 -6.14
CA ASN A 203 -18.05 -6.96 -6.08
C ASN A 203 -18.28 -5.71 -6.96
N VAL A 204 -18.80 -5.89 -8.18
CA VAL A 204 -19.13 -4.76 -9.07
C VAL A 204 -20.18 -3.85 -8.44
N LYS A 205 -21.23 -4.40 -7.82
CA LYS A 205 -22.24 -3.62 -7.11
C LYS A 205 -21.66 -2.86 -5.91
N VAL A 206 -20.77 -3.50 -5.15
CA VAL A 206 -20.05 -2.84 -4.04
C VAL A 206 -19.18 -1.71 -4.57
N ASP A 207 -18.49 -1.90 -5.68
CA ASP A 207 -17.64 -0.86 -6.29
C ASP A 207 -18.47 0.34 -6.78
N GLN A 208 -19.67 0.10 -7.32
CA GLN A 208 -20.64 1.15 -7.65
C GLN A 208 -21.12 1.93 -6.42
N LEU A 209 -21.48 1.23 -5.34
CA LEU A 209 -21.87 1.85 -4.07
C LEU A 209 -20.74 2.68 -3.48
N CYS A 210 -19.52 2.16 -3.50
CA CYS A 210 -18.31 2.87 -3.08
C CYS A 210 -18.16 4.17 -3.89
N SER A 211 -18.28 4.09 -5.22
CA SER A 211 -18.20 5.28 -6.09
C SER A 211 -19.27 6.33 -5.77
N TRP A 212 -20.51 5.93 -5.47
CA TRP A 212 -21.58 6.88 -5.11
C TRP A 212 -21.35 7.56 -3.76
N LEU A 213 -20.71 6.85 -2.82
CA LEU A 213 -20.40 7.35 -1.49
C LEU A 213 -19.03 8.07 -1.41
N GLY A 214 -18.30 8.16 -2.52
CA GLY A 214 -16.93 8.70 -2.53
C GLY A 214 -15.94 7.84 -1.73
N MET A 215 -16.22 6.55 -1.58
CA MET A 215 -15.38 5.57 -0.91
C MET A 215 -14.69 4.65 -1.93
N LYS A 216 -13.69 3.91 -1.46
CA LYS A 216 -12.98 2.90 -2.25
C LYS A 216 -12.44 1.79 -1.38
N ARG A 217 -11.95 0.72 -2.01
CA ARG A 217 -11.21 -0.34 -1.32
C ARG A 217 -9.82 0.17 -0.97
N VAL A 218 -9.57 0.42 0.31
CA VAL A 218 -8.27 0.93 0.81
C VAL A 218 -7.32 -0.18 1.26
N GLY A 219 -7.83 -1.41 1.39
CA GLY A 219 -7.04 -2.57 1.79
C GLY A 219 -7.90 -3.81 1.98
N TRP A 220 -7.34 -4.80 2.68
CA TRP A 220 -8.03 -6.01 3.08
C TRP A 220 -7.52 -6.47 4.44
N ILE A 221 -8.36 -7.20 5.16
CA ILE A 221 -8.09 -7.73 6.49
C ILE A 221 -8.45 -9.21 6.51
N PHE A 222 -7.76 -9.98 7.34
CA PHE A 222 -8.07 -11.37 7.58
C PHE A 222 -7.74 -11.73 9.03
N THR A 223 -8.34 -12.81 9.52
CA THR A 223 -8.04 -13.34 10.85
C THR A 223 -7.06 -14.51 10.77
N ASP A 224 -6.21 -14.61 11.78
CA ASP A 224 -5.41 -15.80 12.08
C ASP A 224 -5.42 -16.02 13.59
N LEU A 225 -6.62 -16.29 14.10
CA LEU A 225 -6.91 -16.33 15.53
C LEU A 225 -7.07 -17.78 15.99
N TRP A 226 -6.37 -18.12 17.08
CA TRP A 226 -6.34 -19.46 17.65
C TRP A 226 -6.71 -19.38 19.12
N ASN A 227 -7.76 -20.09 19.52
CA ASN A 227 -8.22 -20.10 20.91
C ASN A 227 -7.14 -20.68 21.83
N GLU A 228 -6.83 -19.95 22.91
CA GLU A 228 -6.04 -20.46 24.03
C GLU A 228 -6.97 -20.92 25.15
N SER A 229 -7.88 -20.03 25.57
CA SER A 229 -8.93 -20.35 26.54
C SER A 229 -10.26 -19.73 26.10
N ARG A 230 -11.24 -20.59 25.80
CA ARG A 230 -12.59 -20.15 25.38
C ARG A 230 -13.35 -19.41 26.47
N THR A 231 -13.07 -19.70 27.74
CA THR A 231 -13.75 -19.06 28.88
C THR A 231 -13.22 -17.65 29.16
N LEU A 232 -11.95 -17.38 28.86
CA LEU A 232 -11.32 -16.08 29.07
C LEU A 232 -11.30 -15.21 27.79
N GLY A 233 -11.65 -15.78 26.64
CA GLY A 233 -11.58 -15.10 25.35
C GLY A 233 -10.15 -14.80 24.88
N THR A 234 -9.16 -15.53 25.39
CA THR A 234 -7.74 -15.32 25.05
C THR A 234 -7.33 -16.09 23.81
N VAL A 235 -6.44 -15.48 23.02
CA VAL A 235 -5.90 -16.04 21.79
C VAL A 235 -4.40 -16.30 21.94
N LYS A 236 -3.92 -17.36 21.29
CA LYS A 236 -2.49 -17.70 21.30
C LYS A 236 -1.67 -16.67 20.52
N CYS A 237 -0.57 -16.22 21.10
CA CYS A 237 0.41 -15.36 20.41
C CYS A 237 1.32 -16.20 19.48
N ILE A 238 0.86 -16.45 18.26
CA ILE A 238 1.58 -17.28 17.27
C ILE A 238 2.43 -16.48 16.27
N ARG A 239 2.32 -15.14 16.28
CA ARG A 239 3.03 -14.23 15.37
C ARG A 239 3.86 -13.24 16.19
N ASN A 240 5.15 -13.48 16.26
CA ASN A 240 6.11 -12.71 17.05
C ASN A 240 7.52 -12.76 16.43
N GLU A 241 8.51 -12.17 17.10
CA GLU A 241 9.90 -12.11 16.65
C GLU A 241 10.58 -13.48 16.49
N LEU A 242 10.17 -14.48 17.27
CA LEU A 242 10.73 -15.84 17.25
C LEU A 242 10.07 -16.73 16.19
N THR A 243 8.97 -16.28 15.59
CA THR A 243 8.16 -17.05 14.63
C THR A 243 8.16 -16.35 13.27
N TYR A 244 7.03 -15.76 12.89
CA TYR A 244 6.88 -15.00 11.65
C TYR A 244 5.80 -13.95 11.85
N LEU A 245 6.00 -12.75 11.28
CA LEU A 245 4.96 -11.72 11.26
C LEU A 245 3.97 -11.96 10.11
N ARG A 246 4.48 -12.40 8.95
CA ARG A 246 3.70 -12.76 7.75
C ARG A 246 4.07 -14.17 7.30
N LYS A 247 3.06 -15.02 7.11
CA LYS A 247 3.26 -16.34 6.51
C LYS A 247 3.35 -16.16 4.99
N HIS A 248 3.95 -17.08 4.25
CA HIS A 248 3.78 -17.09 2.81
C HIS A 248 2.33 -17.54 2.50
N TRP A 249 1.40 -16.58 2.38
CA TRP A 249 0.07 -16.88 1.90
C TRP A 249 0.15 -17.15 0.39
N ARG A 250 -0.32 -18.33 -0.04
CA ARG A 250 -0.74 -18.53 -1.43
C ARG A 250 -2.03 -17.74 -1.63
N VAL A 251 -1.88 -16.44 -1.79
CA VAL A 251 -3.01 -15.60 -2.14
C VAL A 251 -3.34 -15.95 -3.59
N GLY A 252 -4.46 -16.66 -3.80
CA GLY A 252 -5.11 -16.79 -5.11
C GLY A 252 -5.64 -15.46 -5.66
N LEU A 253 -5.27 -14.32 -5.06
CA LEU A 253 -5.37 -12.99 -5.65
C LEU A 253 -4.23 -12.84 -6.67
N ARG A 254 -4.32 -13.56 -7.79
CA ARG A 254 -3.66 -13.07 -9.01
C ARG A 254 -4.33 -11.74 -9.36
N GLU A 255 -3.67 -10.65 -8.97
CA GLU A 255 -3.67 -9.32 -9.61
C GLU A 255 -4.90 -8.99 -10.47
N ASN A 256 -5.92 -8.37 -9.88
CA ASN A 256 -6.87 -7.54 -10.62
C ASN A 256 -6.94 -6.14 -9.96
N SER A 257 -5.77 -5.54 -9.72
CA SER A 257 -5.61 -4.08 -9.68
C SER A 257 -5.13 -3.64 -11.08
N PRO A 258 -5.51 -2.45 -11.57
CA PRO A 258 -5.52 -2.15 -13.00
C PRO A 258 -4.11 -1.90 -13.53
N VAL A 259 -3.46 -2.96 -13.98
CA VAL A 259 -2.38 -2.90 -14.96
C VAL A 259 -2.68 -3.94 -16.02
N LEU A 260 -3.40 -3.50 -17.04
CA LEU A 260 -3.45 -4.00 -18.42
C LEU A 260 -3.12 -5.50 -18.59
N ARG A 261 -4.16 -6.35 -18.56
CA ARG A 261 -4.10 -7.67 -19.22
C ARG A 261 -4.53 -7.48 -20.67
N ASN A 262 -3.58 -7.52 -21.61
CA ASN A 262 -3.90 -7.89 -22.99
C ASN A 262 -3.90 -9.42 -23.07
N PRO A 263 -5.00 -10.06 -23.51
CA PRO A 263 -5.01 -11.47 -23.84
C PRO A 263 -4.67 -11.62 -25.33
N THR A 264 -3.49 -12.16 -25.63
CA THR A 264 -3.19 -12.79 -26.92
C THR A 264 -2.29 -14.00 -26.61
N HIS A 265 -2.91 -15.15 -26.33
CA HIS A 265 -3.02 -16.33 -27.23
C HIS A 265 -1.74 -17.18 -27.29
N PRO A 266 -1.82 -18.51 -27.53
CA PRO A 266 -2.85 -19.51 -27.23
C PRO A 266 -2.53 -20.32 -25.95
#